data_AF-A0A1G2ZCC0-F1
#
_entry.id   AF-A0A1G2ZCC0-F1
#
_cell.length_a   1.000
_cell.length_b   1.000
_cell.length_c   1.000
_cell.angle_alpha   90.00
_cell.angle_beta   90.00
_cell.angle_gamma   90.00
#
_symmetry.space_group_name_H-M   'P 1'
#
loop_
_entity.id
_entity.type
_entity.pdbx_description
1 polymer ?
#
loop_
_entity_poly.entity_id
_entity_poly.type
_entity_poly.pdbx_seq_one_letter_code
_entity_poly.pdbx_strand_id
1 'polypeptide(L)'
;MPAGFTKAFAWRLDSLSNLSIAEAEGGELLHPNCVLVAPGGRHLQLRRVGPTAKVVLSDGPPVSGHKPSIDVMMKTAAEIYGSRCLGVIMTGMGRDGSDGCGAIRAAGGYVLGQDEASSDVYGMNKVTFLEGNVDRQFALRDAAATIAREVKRRWCSERLTAAR
;
A
#
# COMPACT_ATOMS: atom_id res chain seq x y z
N MET A 1 -7.04 10.52 7.49
CA MET A 1 -7.12 10.58 8.97
C MET A 1 -6.48 11.89 9.44
N PRO A 2 -7.04 12.61 10.41
CA PRO A 2 -6.49 13.89 10.88
C PRO A 2 -5.08 13.74 11.48
N ALA A 3 -4.32 14.83 11.50
CA ALA A 3 -3.01 14.86 12.17
C ALA A 3 -3.15 14.49 13.66
N GLY A 4 -2.19 13.73 14.19
CA GLY A 4 -2.17 13.27 15.58
C GLY A 4 -2.90 11.95 15.84
N PHE A 5 -3.82 11.51 14.97
CA PHE A 5 -4.52 10.22 15.12
C PHE A 5 -3.72 9.04 14.53
N THR A 6 -2.90 9.30 13.52
CA THR A 6 -2.06 8.30 12.82
C THR A 6 -1.05 7.63 13.75
N LYS A 7 -0.47 8.37 14.70
CA LYS A 7 0.41 7.80 15.73
C LYS A 7 -0.29 6.82 16.67
N ALA A 8 -1.44 7.23 17.23
CA ALA A 8 -2.22 6.37 18.12
C ALA A 8 -2.74 5.12 17.39
N PHE A 9 -3.13 5.27 16.12
CA PHE A 9 -3.53 4.16 15.27
C PHE A 9 -2.39 3.17 15.03
N ALA A 10 -1.19 3.65 14.67
CA ALA A 10 -0.02 2.80 14.48
C ALA A 10 0.34 2.04 15.76
N TRP A 11 0.37 2.73 16.90
CA TRP A 11 0.63 2.10 18.22
C TRP A 11 -0.40 1.01 18.54
N ARG A 12 -1.68 1.26 18.25
CA ARG A 12 -2.74 0.26 18.48
C ARG A 12 -2.53 -0.98 17.62
N LEU A 13 -2.18 -0.81 16.35
CA LEU A 13 -1.91 -1.94 15.44
C LEU A 13 -0.67 -2.73 15.88
N ASP A 14 0.40 -2.04 16.27
CA ASP A 14 1.62 -2.64 16.80
C ASP A 14 1.32 -3.55 18.01
N SER A 15 0.49 -3.07 18.95
CA SER A 15 0.08 -3.84 20.14
C SER A 15 -0.70 -5.14 19.85
N LEU A 16 -1.21 -5.30 18.63
CA LEU A 16 -2.05 -6.41 18.20
C LEU A 16 -1.38 -7.31 17.15
N SER A 17 -0.14 -6.99 16.76
CA SER A 17 0.54 -7.60 15.63
C SER A 17 1.91 -8.15 16.03
N ASN A 18 2.39 -9.14 15.27
CA ASN A 18 3.78 -9.60 15.36
C ASN A 18 4.72 -8.80 14.43
N LEU A 19 4.17 -7.86 13.66
CA LEU A 19 4.94 -6.93 12.82
C LEU A 19 5.31 -5.70 13.65
N SER A 20 6.44 -5.07 13.30
CA SER A 20 6.76 -3.75 13.85
C SER A 20 5.99 -2.70 13.08
N ILE A 21 5.11 -1.96 13.75
CA ILE A 21 4.22 -0.97 13.15
C ILE A 21 4.46 0.40 13.79
N ALA A 22 4.75 1.40 12.98
CA ALA A 22 4.98 2.77 13.44
C ALA A 22 4.37 3.79 12.48
N GLU A 23 4.12 5.00 12.99
CA GLU A 23 3.92 6.17 12.12
C GLU A 23 5.27 6.56 11.51
N ALA A 24 5.30 6.89 10.22
CA ALA A 24 6.52 7.33 9.58
C ALA A 24 6.93 8.74 10.02
N GLU A 25 8.20 8.90 10.36
CA GLU A 25 8.85 10.15 10.77
C GLU A 25 9.67 10.77 9.62
N GLY A 26 10.06 9.97 8.62
CA GLY A 26 10.85 10.37 7.45
C GLY A 26 12.33 10.03 7.59
N GLY A 27 12.90 9.45 6.52
CA GLY A 27 14.29 9.04 6.45
C GLY A 27 14.55 7.55 6.76
N GLU A 28 13.57 6.84 7.32
CA GLU A 28 13.64 5.43 7.64
C GLU A 28 13.83 4.59 6.38
N LEU A 29 14.68 3.57 6.47
CA LEU A 29 14.82 2.56 5.42
C LEU A 29 13.69 1.55 5.52
N LEU A 30 13.22 1.08 4.36
CA LEU A 30 12.27 -0.03 4.33
C LEU A 30 12.98 -1.35 4.64
N HIS A 31 12.42 -2.07 5.62
CA HIS A 31 12.90 -3.35 6.08
C HIS A 31 11.74 -4.38 6.11
N PRO A 32 12.03 -5.69 5.93
CA PRO A 32 11.03 -6.73 6.12
C PRO A 32 10.40 -6.69 7.51
N ASN A 33 9.16 -7.16 7.61
CA ASN A 33 8.37 -7.22 8.85
C ASN A 33 8.10 -5.86 9.53
N CYS A 34 8.23 -4.76 8.78
CA CYS A 34 7.90 -3.41 9.20
C CYS A 34 6.70 -2.86 8.41
N VAL A 35 5.80 -2.15 9.08
CA VAL A 35 4.68 -1.41 8.49
C VAL A 35 4.78 0.04 8.92
N LEU A 36 4.78 0.95 7.95
CA LEU A 36 4.83 2.38 8.18
C LEU A 36 3.51 3.04 7.81
N VAL A 37 2.90 3.72 8.78
CA VAL A 37 1.66 4.47 8.60
C VAL A 37 2.01 5.91 8.21
N ALA A 38 1.43 6.39 7.10
CA ALA A 38 1.63 7.77 6.68
C ALA A 38 1.07 8.76 7.73
N PRO A 39 1.85 9.77 8.17
CA PRO A 39 1.37 10.74 9.13
C PRO A 39 0.31 11.66 8.50
N GLY A 40 -0.72 12.02 9.26
CA GLY A 40 -1.74 12.96 8.83
C GLY A 40 -1.14 14.33 8.47
N GLY A 41 -1.60 14.93 7.37
CA GLY A 41 -1.16 16.26 6.94
C GLY A 41 0.13 16.30 6.11
N ARG A 42 0.79 15.17 5.85
CA ARG A 42 1.95 15.08 4.94
C ARG A 42 1.79 13.91 3.98
N HIS A 43 2.38 13.98 2.79
CA HIS A 43 2.45 12.84 1.90
C HIS A 43 3.61 11.94 2.29
N LEU A 44 3.36 10.62 2.33
CA LEU A 44 4.41 9.61 2.40
C LEU A 44 4.79 9.21 0.98
N GLN A 45 6.08 9.32 0.68
CA GLN A 45 6.70 8.91 -0.58
C GLN A 45 7.87 7.99 -0.29
N LEU A 46 8.26 7.21 -1.29
CA LEU A 46 9.46 6.41 -1.25
C LEU A 46 10.54 6.99 -2.16
N ARG A 47 11.79 6.91 -1.73
CA ARG A 47 12.96 7.26 -2.55
C ARG A 47 13.96 6.13 -2.53
N ARG A 48 14.42 5.70 -3.70
CA ARG A 48 15.41 4.63 -3.84
C ARG A 48 16.73 5.00 -3.15
N VAL A 49 17.28 4.06 -2.38
CA VAL A 49 18.60 4.14 -1.73
C VAL A 49 19.27 2.78 -1.90
N GLY A 50 20.17 2.68 -2.89
CA GLY A 50 20.81 1.42 -3.25
C GLY A 50 19.79 0.32 -3.59
N PRO A 51 19.85 -0.85 -2.94
CA PRO A 51 18.92 -1.96 -3.20
C PRO A 51 17.55 -1.79 -2.51
N THR A 52 17.40 -0.80 -1.62
CA THR A 52 16.16 -0.54 -0.87
C THR A 52 15.59 0.84 -1.20
N ALA A 53 14.59 1.28 -0.45
CA ALA A 53 14.07 2.63 -0.45
C ALA A 53 14.00 3.18 0.97
N LYS A 54 13.94 4.50 1.08
CA LYS A 54 13.65 5.21 2.31
C LYS A 54 12.36 6.00 2.21
N VAL A 55 11.73 6.25 3.35
CA VAL A 55 10.59 7.13 3.44
C VAL A 55 11.02 8.58 3.29
N VAL A 56 10.26 9.34 2.52
CA VAL A 56 10.35 10.78 2.40
C VAL A 56 8.97 11.36 2.67
N LEU A 57 8.90 12.32 3.59
CA LEU A 57 7.67 13.05 3.88
C LEU A 57 7.71 14.39 3.17
N SER A 58 6.67 14.70 2.41
CA SER A 58 6.55 15.97 1.69
C SER A 58 5.28 16.71 2.10
N ASP A 59 5.34 18.03 2.09
CA ASP A 59 4.21 18.92 2.37
C ASP A 59 3.65 19.51 1.06
N GLY A 60 3.34 18.61 0.11
CA GLY A 60 2.72 18.99 -1.15
C GLY A 60 1.25 19.43 -0.99
N PRO A 61 0.63 19.96 -2.06
CA PRO A 61 -0.82 20.17 -2.10
C PRO A 61 -1.56 18.82 -2.03
N PRO A 62 -2.80 18.80 -1.52
CA PRO A 62 -3.61 17.58 -1.53
C PRO A 62 -3.75 16.98 -2.94
N VAL A 63 -3.67 15.66 -3.02
CA VAL A 63 -3.89 14.88 -4.25
C VAL A 63 -5.16 14.07 -4.07
N SER A 64 -6.04 14.07 -5.07
CA SER A 64 -7.36 13.44 -4.96
C SER A 64 -8.17 13.93 -3.74
N GLY A 65 -7.92 15.18 -3.30
CA GLY A 65 -8.53 15.80 -2.12
C GLY A 65 -7.90 15.40 -0.77
N HIS A 66 -6.84 14.60 -0.76
CA HIS A 66 -6.29 14.00 0.45
C HIS A 66 -4.81 14.35 0.69
N LYS A 67 -4.45 14.46 1.98
CA LYS A 67 -3.07 14.58 2.46
C LYS A 67 -2.95 13.91 3.85
N PRO A 68 -2.39 12.69 3.97
CA PRO A 68 -1.71 11.89 2.93
C PRO A 68 -2.66 11.40 1.83
N SER A 69 -2.10 11.17 0.64
CA SER A 69 -2.79 10.55 -0.51
C SER A 69 -2.15 9.20 -0.84
N ILE A 70 -3.00 8.21 -1.11
CA ILE A 70 -2.62 6.86 -1.53
C ILE A 70 -1.97 6.90 -2.92
N ASP A 71 -2.51 7.71 -3.84
CA ASP A 71 -1.95 7.86 -5.19
C ASP A 71 -0.48 8.29 -5.16
N VAL A 72 -0.14 9.25 -4.29
CA VAL A 72 1.23 9.76 -4.15
C VAL A 72 2.18 8.65 -3.68
N MET A 73 1.78 7.89 -2.64
CA MET A 73 2.59 6.79 -2.12
C MET A 73 2.77 5.69 -3.17
N MET A 74 1.68 5.21 -3.76
CA MET A 74 1.68 4.10 -4.71
C MET A 74 2.45 4.42 -5.99
N LYS A 75 2.38 5.64 -6.52
CA LYS A 75 3.16 6.05 -7.70
C LYS A 75 4.66 5.94 -7.45
N THR A 76 5.16 6.47 -6.33
CA THR A 76 6.60 6.36 -5.98
C THR A 76 7.01 4.91 -5.68
N ALA A 77 6.13 4.10 -5.10
CA ALA A 77 6.38 2.68 -4.90
C ALA A 77 6.45 1.91 -6.23
N ALA A 78 5.56 2.21 -7.19
CA ALA A 78 5.55 1.62 -8.51
C ALA A 78 6.83 1.95 -9.30
N GLU A 79 7.25 3.22 -9.31
CA GLU A 79 8.49 3.66 -9.94
C GLU A 79 9.72 2.94 -9.41
N ILE A 80 9.76 2.67 -8.10
CA ILE A 80 10.89 2.01 -7.47
C ILE A 80 10.83 0.50 -7.70
N TYR A 81 9.72 -0.15 -7.39
CA TYR A 81 9.66 -1.61 -7.30
C TYR A 81 9.16 -2.30 -8.58
N GLY A 82 8.50 -1.58 -9.50
CA GLY A 82 7.97 -2.11 -10.74
C GLY A 82 7.16 -3.40 -10.52
N SER A 83 7.56 -4.46 -11.22
CA SER A 83 6.94 -5.80 -11.13
C SER A 83 7.08 -6.50 -9.77
N ARG A 84 7.82 -5.91 -8.84
CA ARG A 84 7.94 -6.38 -7.45
C ARG A 84 7.04 -5.64 -6.46
N CYS A 85 6.13 -4.80 -6.96
CA CYS A 85 5.15 -4.09 -6.14
C CYS A 85 3.81 -4.84 -6.09
N LEU A 86 3.25 -4.99 -4.88
CA LEU A 86 1.87 -5.41 -4.65
C LEU A 86 1.09 -4.21 -4.08
N GLY A 87 0.14 -3.70 -4.84
CA GLY A 87 -0.84 -2.72 -4.35
C GLY A 87 -2.03 -3.41 -3.69
N VAL A 88 -2.53 -2.83 -2.61
CA VAL A 88 -3.78 -3.26 -1.98
C VAL A 88 -4.64 -2.03 -1.74
N ILE A 89 -5.84 -1.99 -2.33
CA ILE A 89 -6.84 -0.96 -2.11
C ILE A 89 -8.03 -1.54 -1.33
N MET A 90 -8.43 -0.87 -0.26
CA MET A 90 -9.46 -1.33 0.68
C MET A 90 -10.59 -0.31 0.81
N THR A 91 -11.60 -0.67 1.59
CA THR A 91 -12.79 0.14 1.89
C THR A 91 -12.46 1.60 2.17
N GLY A 92 -13.28 2.50 1.65
CA GLY A 92 -13.21 3.94 1.87
C GLY A 92 -13.85 4.74 0.76
N MET A 93 -14.06 6.03 1.02
CA MET A 93 -14.80 6.94 0.13
C MET A 93 -13.87 7.61 -0.89
N GLY A 94 -14.42 7.97 -2.05
CA GLY A 94 -13.72 8.76 -3.05
C GLY A 94 -12.98 7.90 -4.06
N ARG A 95 -11.84 8.41 -4.57
CA ARG A 95 -11.07 7.78 -5.65
C ARG A 95 -9.56 7.73 -5.40
N ASP A 96 -9.11 8.21 -4.24
CA ASP A 96 -7.68 8.23 -3.92
C ASP A 96 -7.13 6.80 -3.87
N GLY A 97 -6.05 6.56 -4.61
CA GLY A 97 -5.45 5.24 -4.80
C GLY A 97 -5.76 4.59 -6.15
N SER A 98 -6.75 5.08 -6.90
CA SER A 98 -7.08 4.50 -8.21
C SER A 98 -5.96 4.71 -9.24
N ASP A 99 -5.44 5.93 -9.34
CA ASP A 99 -4.35 6.25 -10.26
C ASP A 99 -3.05 5.57 -9.80
N GLY A 100 -2.84 5.47 -8.49
CA GLY A 100 -1.72 4.77 -7.87
C GLY A 100 -1.72 3.28 -8.20
N CYS A 101 -2.88 2.63 -8.10
CA CYS A 101 -3.06 1.24 -8.51
C CYS A 101 -2.81 1.06 -10.01
N GLY A 102 -3.34 1.96 -10.85
CA GLY A 102 -3.05 1.98 -12.28
C GLY A 102 -1.55 2.09 -12.57
N ALA A 103 -0.82 2.95 -11.85
CA ALA A 103 0.63 3.08 -11.96
C ALA A 103 1.38 1.79 -11.56
N ILE A 104 0.96 1.12 -10.47
CA ILE A 104 1.52 -0.18 -10.08
C ILE A 104 1.35 -1.20 -11.20
N ARG A 105 0.15 -1.30 -11.79
CA ARG A 105 -0.12 -2.25 -12.88
C ARG A 105 0.67 -1.91 -14.15
N ALA A 106 0.72 -0.63 -14.52
CA ALA A 106 1.49 -0.15 -15.67
C ALA A 106 2.99 -0.46 -15.53
N ALA A 107 3.53 -0.46 -14.30
CA ALA A 107 4.91 -0.83 -14.00
C ALA A 107 5.12 -2.37 -13.90
N GLY A 108 4.10 -3.18 -14.21
CA GLY A 108 4.14 -4.65 -14.18
C GLY A 108 3.89 -5.27 -12.80
N GLY A 109 3.49 -4.46 -11.80
CA GLY A 109 3.11 -4.92 -10.47
C GLY A 109 1.75 -5.62 -10.46
N TYR A 110 1.21 -5.85 -9.27
CA TYR A 110 -0.10 -6.49 -9.10
C TYR A 110 -0.95 -5.74 -8.09
N VAL A 111 -2.26 -5.67 -8.32
CA VAL A 111 -3.18 -4.94 -7.45
C VAL A 111 -4.31 -5.84 -6.97
N LEU A 112 -4.51 -5.84 -5.66
CA LEU A 112 -5.64 -6.44 -4.98
C LEU A 112 -6.63 -5.37 -4.53
N GLY A 113 -7.94 -5.62 -4.69
CA GLY A 113 -9.01 -4.74 -4.22
C GLY A 113 -9.95 -5.44 -3.26
N GLN A 114 -10.37 -4.80 -2.17
CA GLN A 114 -11.46 -5.34 -1.33
C GLN A 114 -12.77 -5.36 -2.14
N ASP A 115 -13.58 -6.41 -1.99
CA ASP A 115 -14.88 -6.53 -2.67
C ASP A 115 -15.98 -5.64 -2.07
N GLU A 116 -17.08 -5.48 -2.80
CA GLU A 116 -18.24 -4.71 -2.34
C GLU A 116 -18.89 -5.31 -1.10
N ALA A 117 -19.07 -6.64 -1.09
CA ALA A 117 -19.82 -7.35 -0.04
C ALA A 117 -19.21 -7.22 1.36
N SER A 118 -17.89 -7.02 1.45
CA SER A 118 -17.18 -6.85 2.71
C SER A 118 -16.71 -5.42 2.99
N SER A 119 -17.03 -4.46 2.12
CA SER A 119 -16.66 -3.05 2.30
C SER A 119 -17.75 -2.28 3.05
N ASP A 120 -17.37 -1.57 4.12
CA ASP A 120 -18.27 -0.59 4.74
C ASP A 120 -18.61 0.56 3.77
N VAL A 121 -17.63 0.97 2.96
CA VAL A 121 -17.79 1.96 1.90
C VAL A 121 -17.08 1.47 0.65
N TYR A 122 -17.86 1.02 -0.34
CA TYR A 122 -17.35 0.58 -1.65
C TYR A 122 -17.15 1.79 -2.59
N GLY A 123 -16.23 2.68 -2.24
CA GLY A 123 -15.92 3.90 -2.97
C GLY A 123 -14.61 3.80 -3.76
N MET A 124 -13.47 3.95 -3.09
CA MET A 124 -12.15 3.94 -3.72
C MET A 124 -11.91 2.65 -4.50
N ASN A 125 -12.14 1.51 -3.86
CA ASN A 125 -12.01 0.19 -4.45
C ASN A 125 -13.00 -0.07 -5.60
N LYS A 126 -14.21 0.53 -5.56
CA LYS A 126 -15.15 0.49 -6.70
C LYS A 126 -14.59 1.22 -7.91
N VAL A 127 -14.11 2.46 -7.73
CA VAL A 127 -13.53 3.26 -8.81
C VAL A 127 -12.34 2.52 -9.42
N THR A 128 -11.43 2.04 -8.58
CA THR A 128 -10.25 1.28 -9.04
C THR A 128 -10.61 0.01 -9.78
N PHE A 129 -11.64 -0.72 -9.36
CA PHE A 129 -12.10 -1.92 -10.06
C PHE A 129 -12.72 -1.57 -11.42
N LEU A 130 -13.60 -0.56 -11.49
CA LEU A 130 -14.27 -0.15 -12.73
C LEU A 130 -13.31 0.43 -13.77
N GLU A 131 -12.24 1.10 -13.34
CA GLU A 131 -11.15 1.57 -14.21
C GLU A 131 -10.23 0.43 -14.69
N GLY A 132 -10.50 -0.81 -14.26
CA GLY A 132 -9.68 -1.97 -14.59
C GLY A 132 -8.35 -2.00 -13.84
N ASN A 133 -8.16 -1.17 -12.81
CA ASN A 133 -6.91 -1.04 -12.05
C ASN A 133 -6.79 -2.05 -10.89
N VAL A 134 -7.65 -3.07 -10.84
CA VAL A 134 -7.60 -4.18 -9.89
C VAL A 134 -7.46 -5.49 -10.64
N ASP A 135 -6.46 -6.30 -10.31
CA ASP A 135 -6.29 -7.62 -10.93
C ASP A 135 -7.14 -8.70 -10.26
N ARG A 136 -7.42 -8.56 -8.96
CA ARG A 136 -8.26 -9.50 -8.21
C ARG A 136 -8.95 -8.82 -7.03
N GLN A 137 -10.25 -9.07 -6.89
CA GLN A 137 -11.00 -8.70 -5.69
C GLN A 137 -10.92 -9.78 -4.60
N PHE A 138 -11.02 -9.38 -3.32
CA PHE A 138 -11.03 -10.28 -2.16
C PHE A 138 -12.01 -9.81 -1.08
N ALA A 139 -12.58 -10.76 -0.34
CA ALA A 139 -13.36 -10.47 0.87
C ALA A 139 -12.44 -10.10 2.03
N LEU A 140 -12.83 -9.14 2.89
CA LEU A 140 -12.02 -8.68 4.02
C LEU A 140 -11.50 -9.82 4.92
N ARG A 141 -12.32 -10.84 5.17
CA ARG A 141 -11.95 -12.02 5.96
C ARG A 141 -10.77 -12.81 5.36
N ASP A 142 -10.59 -12.73 4.05
CA ASP A 142 -9.54 -13.42 3.30
C ASP A 142 -8.34 -12.53 3.00
N ALA A 143 -8.33 -11.26 3.44
CA ALA A 143 -7.34 -10.26 3.05
C ALA A 143 -5.90 -10.72 3.34
N ALA A 144 -5.60 -11.06 4.59
CA ALA A 144 -4.26 -11.49 5.00
C ALA A 144 -3.79 -12.75 4.25
N ALA A 145 -4.65 -13.75 4.14
CA ALA A 145 -4.35 -15.00 3.43
C ALA A 145 -4.12 -14.76 1.93
N THR A 146 -4.89 -13.87 1.32
CA THR A 146 -4.77 -13.51 -0.09
C THR A 146 -3.48 -12.74 -0.37
N ILE A 147 -3.17 -11.73 0.43
CA ILE A 147 -1.91 -10.97 0.32
C ILE A 147 -0.71 -11.92 0.43
N ALA A 148 -0.65 -12.75 1.47
CA ALA A 148 0.47 -13.66 1.69
C ALA A 148 0.63 -14.69 0.55
N ARG A 149 -0.49 -15.23 0.05
CA ARG A 149 -0.51 -16.18 -1.06
C ARG A 149 -0.01 -15.57 -2.37
N GLU A 150 -0.47 -14.36 -2.72
CA GLU A 150 -0.04 -13.70 -3.95
C GLU A 150 1.43 -13.29 -3.88
N VAL A 151 1.92 -12.82 -2.73
CA VAL A 151 3.35 -12.56 -2.52
C VAL A 151 4.18 -13.82 -2.76
N LYS A 152 3.79 -14.95 -2.15
CA LYS A 152 4.51 -16.23 -2.31
C LYS A 152 4.52 -16.71 -3.75
N ARG A 153 3.35 -16.69 -4.41
CA ARG A 153 3.18 -17.12 -5.80
C ARG A 153 4.05 -16.30 -6.75
N ARG A 154 4.15 -14.99 -6.55
CA ARG A 154 4.83 -14.08 -7.47
C ARG A 154 6.32 -13.96 -7.26
N TRP A 155 6.80 -14.03 -6.01
CA TRP A 155 8.19 -13.69 -5.70
C TRP A 155 8.94 -14.69 -4.83
N CYS A 156 8.28 -15.74 -4.33
CA CYS A 156 8.93 -16.81 -3.57
C CYS A 156 9.01 -18.14 -4.34
N SER A 157 8.14 -18.38 -5.32
CA SER A 157 8.01 -19.68 -5.98
C SER A 157 9.24 -20.11 -6.80
N GLU A 158 10.11 -19.18 -7.23
CA GLU A 158 11.31 -19.50 -8.04
C GLU A 158 12.59 -19.64 -7.22
N ARG A 159 12.62 -19.22 -5.94
CA ARG A 159 13.84 -19.30 -5.12
C ARG A 159 14.09 -20.68 -4.50
N LEU A 160 13.16 -21.63 -4.62
CA LEU A 160 13.33 -23.00 -4.13
C LEU A 160 13.99 -23.96 -5.13
N THR A 161 14.10 -23.57 -6.40
CA THR A 161 14.73 -24.40 -7.46
C THR A 161 16.17 -24.02 -7.76
N ALA A 162 16.65 -22.85 -7.30
CA ALA A 162 18.02 -22.37 -7.56
C ALA A 162 19.00 -22.62 -6.39
N ALA A 163 18.63 -23.44 -5.40
CA ALA A 163 19.46 -23.81 -4.26
C ALA A 163 19.67 -25.33 -4.15
N ARG A 164 19.70 -26.03 -5.29
CA ARG A 164 20.13 -27.43 -5.40
C ARG A 164 21.26 -27.56 -6.41
#